data_AF-A0A357ZFF1-F1
#
_entry.id   AF-A0A357ZFF1-F1
#
_cell.length_a   1.000
_cell.length_b   1.000
_cell.length_c   1.000
_cell.angle_alpha   90.00
_cell.angle_beta   90.00
_cell.angle_gamma   90.00
#
_symmetry.space_group_name_H-M   'P 1'
#
loop_
_entity.id
_entity.type
_entity.pdbx_description
1 polymer ?
#
loop_
_entity_poly.entity_id
_entity_poly.type
_entity_poly.pdbx_seq_one_letter_code
_entity_poly.pdbx_strand_id
1 'polypeptide(L)'
;MTKNYAFIDAQNLRLAIVTADHPWTVDLKRLRVYLRNKYRIEEAYYFLGAYDRAHEALYTDIQRYGFILIFREHGVNLKGGKKGNVDVDIVFQVMKVLCEEDDFGKVVLISGDGDYKRMVDYLISKGRFSKLLIPCKKFGSSLYRALGSEYFDYIDRPDMRRKIGMRPKK
;
A
#
# COMPACT_ATOMS: atom_id res chain seq x y z
N MET A 1 -9.92 10.25 19.28
CA MET A 1 -9.99 10.73 17.87
C MET A 1 -9.92 9.51 16.99
N THR A 2 -10.66 9.42 15.89
CA THR A 2 -10.60 8.22 15.02
C THR A 2 -9.27 8.15 14.26
N LYS A 3 -8.63 6.99 14.23
CA LYS A 3 -7.35 6.75 13.56
C LYS A 3 -7.55 6.19 12.14
N ASN A 4 -6.85 6.75 11.15
CA ASN A 4 -6.86 6.17 9.80
C ASN A 4 -5.61 5.32 9.57
N TYR A 5 -5.77 4.28 8.76
CA TYR A 5 -4.76 3.25 8.53
C TYR A 5 -4.42 3.13 7.06
N ALA A 6 -3.14 2.99 6.74
CA ALA A 6 -2.70 2.66 5.40
C ALA A 6 -2.19 1.23 5.32
N PHE A 7 -2.55 0.53 4.24
CA PHE A 7 -2.06 -0.81 3.93
C PHE A 7 -1.43 -0.75 2.55
N ILE A 8 -0.15 -1.11 2.46
CA ILE A 8 0.66 -0.97 1.25
C ILE A 8 1.14 -2.33 0.80
N ASP A 9 0.73 -2.73 -0.40
CA ASP A 9 1.32 -3.86 -1.11
C ASP A 9 2.63 -3.40 -1.76
N ALA A 10 3.76 -3.73 -1.13
CA ALA A 10 5.07 -3.26 -1.59
C ALA A 10 5.45 -3.85 -2.95
N GLN A 11 5.00 -5.07 -3.26
CA GLN A 11 5.35 -5.73 -4.51
C GLN A 11 4.54 -5.16 -5.66
N ASN A 12 3.23 -4.96 -5.47
CA ASN A 12 2.40 -4.29 -6.45
C ASN A 12 2.89 -2.85 -6.70
N LEU A 13 3.21 -2.10 -5.63
CA LEU A 13 3.78 -0.76 -5.73
C LEU A 13 5.08 -0.76 -6.54
N ARG A 14 6.04 -1.61 -6.19
CA ARG A 14 7.34 -1.68 -6.87
C ARG A 14 7.17 -2.09 -8.32
N LEU A 15 6.44 -3.19 -8.58
CA LEU A 15 6.27 -3.74 -9.92
C LEU A 15 5.65 -2.70 -10.85
N ALA A 16 4.53 -2.09 -10.45
CA ALA A 16 3.82 -1.11 -11.27
C ALA A 16 4.65 0.16 -11.55
N ILE A 17 5.56 0.53 -10.66
CA ILE A 17 6.45 1.68 -10.87
C ILE A 17 7.59 1.35 -11.84
N VAL A 18 8.22 0.17 -11.70
CA VAL A 18 9.37 -0.20 -12.54
C VAL A 18 8.95 -0.58 -13.97
N THR A 19 7.72 -1.07 -14.15
CA THR A 19 7.16 -1.42 -15.47
C THR A 19 6.34 -0.30 -16.12
N ALA A 20 6.23 0.86 -15.48
CA ALA A 20 5.57 2.03 -16.06
C ALA A 20 6.31 2.51 -17.32
N ASP A 21 5.60 3.13 -18.27
CA ASP A 21 6.20 3.64 -19.50
C ASP A 21 7.33 4.66 -19.23
N HIS A 22 7.22 5.38 -18.11
CA HIS A 22 8.27 6.22 -17.56
C HIS A 22 8.57 5.74 -16.13
N PRO A 23 9.53 4.82 -15.96
CA PRO A 23 9.91 4.32 -14.65
C PRO A 23 10.39 5.45 -13.74
N TRP A 24 10.14 5.30 -12.45
CA TRP A 24 10.56 6.28 -11.44
C TRP A 24 10.81 5.57 -10.12
N THR A 25 11.13 6.32 -9.07
CA THR A 25 11.32 5.75 -7.74
C THR A 25 10.52 6.55 -6.75
N VAL A 26 9.69 5.86 -5.95
CA VAL A 26 8.99 6.47 -4.83
C VAL A 26 9.97 6.66 -3.69
N ASP A 27 10.03 7.87 -3.18
CA ASP A 27 10.65 8.20 -1.91
C ASP A 27 9.67 7.83 -0.79
N LEU A 28 9.93 6.71 -0.10
CA LEU A 28 9.05 6.19 0.94
C LEU A 28 8.89 7.15 2.12
N LYS A 29 9.93 7.93 2.46
CA LYS A 29 9.84 8.96 3.50
C LYS A 29 8.82 10.03 3.11
N ARG A 30 8.87 10.50 1.86
CA ARG A 30 7.91 11.48 1.34
C ARG A 30 6.52 10.87 1.18
N LEU A 31 6.41 9.60 0.79
CA LEU A 31 5.14 8.88 0.76
C LEU A 31 4.50 8.85 2.16
N ARG A 32 5.26 8.52 3.21
CA ARG A 32 4.72 8.51 4.58
C ARG A 32 4.20 9.89 5.00
N VAL A 33 4.95 10.95 4.74
CA VAL A 33 4.53 12.34 5.02
C VAL A 33 3.24 12.68 4.26
N TYR A 34 3.15 12.30 2.99
CA TYR A 34 1.96 12.52 2.18
C TYR A 34 0.73 11.78 2.75
N LEU A 35 0.88 10.51 3.12
CA LEU A 35 -0.20 9.71 3.73
C LEU A 35 -0.68 10.33 5.04
N ARG A 36 0.24 10.72 5.91
CA ARG A 36 -0.07 11.40 7.17
C ARG A 36 -0.82 12.70 6.94
N ASN A 37 -0.31 13.57 6.07
CA ASN A 37 -0.86 14.92 5.93
C ASN A 37 -2.18 14.94 5.16
N LYS A 38 -2.31 14.16 4.09
CA LYS A 38 -3.51 14.18 3.23
C LYS A 38 -4.64 13.32 3.77
N TYR A 39 -4.32 12.14 4.29
CA TYR A 39 -5.31 11.15 4.72
C TYR A 39 -5.34 10.94 6.24
N ARG A 40 -4.55 11.71 7.00
CA ARG A 40 -4.46 11.60 8.47
C ARG A 40 -4.11 10.18 8.93
N ILE A 41 -3.21 9.53 8.19
CA ILE A 41 -2.78 8.16 8.45
C ILE A 41 -1.88 8.14 9.68
N GLU A 42 -2.37 7.49 10.72
CA GLU A 42 -1.67 7.27 11.97
C GLU A 42 -0.67 6.13 11.81
N GLU A 43 -1.15 4.95 11.38
CA GLU A 43 -0.32 3.77 11.14
C GLU A 43 -0.33 3.36 9.67
N ALA A 44 0.85 2.99 9.16
CA ALA A 44 1.02 2.57 7.78
C ALA A 44 1.74 1.22 7.73
N TYR A 45 0.99 0.16 7.42
CA TYR A 45 1.46 -1.21 7.29
C TYR A 45 2.02 -1.44 5.89
N TYR A 46 3.28 -1.88 5.80
CA TYR A 46 4.00 -2.09 4.56
C TYR A 46 4.34 -3.57 4.40
N PHE A 47 3.63 -4.23 3.48
CA PHE A 47 3.65 -5.68 3.35
C PHE A 47 4.71 -6.12 2.35
N LEU A 48 5.57 -7.01 2.82
CA LEU A 48 6.70 -7.56 2.09
C LEU A 48 6.55 -9.07 1.99
N GLY A 49 7.21 -9.65 0.98
CA GLY A 49 7.34 -11.10 0.86
C GLY A 49 8.24 -11.69 1.95
N ALA A 50 8.95 -12.77 1.63
CA ALA A 50 9.89 -13.37 2.56
C ALA A 50 10.89 -12.34 3.10
N TYR A 51 11.19 -12.44 4.40
CA TYR A 51 12.32 -11.71 4.96
C TYR A 51 13.62 -12.16 4.27
N ASP A 52 14.42 -11.19 3.86
CA ASP A 52 15.74 -11.42 3.27
C ASP A 52 16.79 -10.57 3.98
N ARG A 53 17.75 -11.24 4.62
CA ARG A 53 18.81 -10.60 5.40
C ARG A 53 19.66 -9.64 4.54
N ALA A 54 19.77 -9.87 3.23
CA ALA A 54 20.50 -8.95 2.34
C ALA A 54 19.90 -7.54 2.27
N HIS A 55 18.63 -7.37 2.67
CA HIS A 55 17.90 -6.11 2.61
C HIS A 55 17.65 -5.46 3.99
N GLU A 56 18.33 -5.92 5.04
CA GLU A 56 18.12 -5.48 6.43
C GLU A 56 18.28 -3.96 6.63
N ALA A 57 19.26 -3.34 5.95
CA ALA A 57 19.46 -1.89 5.98
C ALA A 57 18.25 -1.13 5.39
N LEU A 58 17.69 -1.63 4.28
CA LEU A 58 16.49 -1.05 3.67
C LEU A 58 15.28 -1.18 4.60
N TYR A 59 15.11 -2.34 5.23
CA TYR A 59 14.01 -2.55 6.19
C TYR A 59 14.09 -1.58 7.37
N THR A 60 15.30 -1.38 7.90
CA THR A 60 15.57 -0.42 8.97
C THR A 60 15.18 0.99 8.56
N ASP A 61 15.52 1.42 7.34
CA ASP A 61 15.16 2.74 6.84
C ASP A 61 13.64 2.89 6.68
N ILE A 62 12.95 1.87 6.15
CA ILE A 62 11.49 1.88 6.00
C ILE A 62 10.80 2.02 7.37
N GLN A 63 11.26 1.28 8.38
CA GLN A 63 10.76 1.41 9.75
C GLN A 63 11.04 2.80 10.32
N ARG A 64 12.25 3.35 10.13
CA ARG A 64 12.60 4.72 10.56
C ARG A 64 11.74 5.79 9.89
N TYR A 65 11.26 5.56 8.68
CA TYR A 65 10.31 6.46 8.03
C TYR A 65 8.93 6.42 8.66
N GLY A 66 8.63 5.45 9.54
CA GLY A 66 7.37 5.34 10.27
C GLY A 66 6.39 4.36 9.65
N PHE A 67 6.86 3.35 8.93
CA PHE A 67 6.06 2.22 8.47
C PHE A 67 6.21 1.02 9.42
N ILE A 68 5.14 0.26 9.56
CA ILE A 68 5.12 -1.03 10.25
C ILE A 68 5.34 -2.10 9.19
N LEU A 69 6.47 -2.79 9.23
CA LEU A 69 6.78 -3.86 8.28
C LEU A 69 6.04 -5.14 8.68
N ILE A 70 5.33 -5.73 7.72
CA ILE A 70 4.76 -7.07 7.86
C ILE A 70 5.38 -7.94 6.77
N PHE A 71 6.06 -9.01 7.17
CA PHE A 71 6.61 -9.99 6.26
C PHE A 71 5.69 -11.19 6.20
N ARG A 72 5.52 -11.75 5.01
CA ARG A 72 4.80 -13.01 4.87
C ARG A 72 5.52 -14.14 5.58
N GLU A 73 4.83 -14.81 6.49
CA GLU A 73 5.32 -16.02 7.13
C GLU A 73 5.46 -17.15 6.09
N HIS A 74 6.62 -17.79 6.05
CA HIS A 74 6.86 -18.92 5.17
C HIS A 74 6.68 -20.24 5.93
N GLY A 75 5.87 -21.13 5.38
CA GLY A 75 6.12 -22.56 5.56
C GLY A 75 7.43 -22.89 4.83
N VAL A 76 8.41 -23.46 5.54
CA VAL A 76 9.81 -23.71 5.12
C VAL A 76 9.94 -24.46 3.77
N ASN A 77 8.85 -25.04 3.23
CA ASN A 77 8.86 -25.97 2.10
C ASN A 77 8.08 -25.55 0.84
N LEU A 78 7.60 -24.30 0.70
CA LEU A 78 6.88 -23.90 -0.52
C LEU A 78 7.83 -23.55 -1.68
N LYS A 79 8.10 -24.53 -2.56
CA LYS A 79 8.67 -24.30 -3.90
C LYS A 79 7.59 -23.73 -4.83
N GLY A 80 7.84 -22.56 -5.43
CA GLY A 80 7.03 -22.01 -6.52
C GLY A 80 6.87 -20.48 -6.47
N GLY A 81 6.52 -19.87 -7.61
CA GLY A 81 6.38 -18.41 -7.82
C GLY A 81 5.31 -17.69 -6.98
N LYS A 82 4.68 -18.37 -6.03
CA LYS A 82 3.77 -17.78 -5.02
C LYS A 82 4.50 -17.14 -3.83
N LYS A 83 5.85 -17.07 -3.85
CA LYS A 83 6.70 -16.62 -2.73
C LYS A 83 6.51 -15.16 -2.31
N GLY A 84 5.81 -14.36 -3.12
CA GLY A 84 5.66 -12.92 -2.92
C GLY A 84 4.26 -12.41 -2.59
N ASN A 85 3.18 -13.07 -3.01
CA ASN A 85 1.82 -12.54 -2.80
C ASN A 85 1.53 -12.31 -1.30
N VAL A 86 1.01 -11.14 -0.93
CA VAL A 86 0.69 -10.73 0.46
C VAL A 86 -0.79 -10.40 0.63
N ASP A 87 -1.64 -10.77 -0.33
CA ASP A 87 -3.02 -10.28 -0.41
C ASP A 87 -3.85 -10.74 0.79
N VAL A 88 -3.69 -12.00 1.18
CA VAL A 88 -4.34 -12.56 2.37
C VAL A 88 -3.84 -11.88 3.64
N ASP A 89 -2.53 -11.60 3.73
CA ASP A 89 -1.94 -10.93 4.90
C ASP A 89 -2.49 -9.50 5.05
N ILE A 90 -2.64 -8.78 3.94
CA ILE A 90 -3.26 -7.44 3.93
C ILE A 90 -4.71 -7.51 4.38
N VAL A 91 -5.52 -8.40 3.78
CA VAL A 91 -6.94 -8.54 4.15
C VAL A 91 -7.08 -8.92 5.63
N PHE A 92 -6.27 -9.85 6.11
CA PHE A 92 -6.26 -10.28 7.50
C PHE A 92 -5.88 -9.13 8.44
N GLN A 93 -4.83 -8.37 8.15
CA GLN A 93 -4.44 -7.24 8.99
C GLN A 93 -5.51 -6.14 9.03
N VAL A 94 -6.17 -5.86 7.89
CA VAL A 94 -7.32 -4.93 7.87
C VAL A 94 -8.43 -5.43 8.79
N MET A 95 -8.77 -6.71 8.72
CA MET A 95 -9.79 -7.31 9.60
C MET A 95 -9.38 -7.24 11.07
N LYS A 96 -8.13 -7.58 11.39
CA LYS A 96 -7.59 -7.53 12.75
C LYS A 96 -7.74 -6.14 13.35
N VAL A 97 -7.24 -5.12 12.64
CA VAL A 97 -7.35 -3.72 13.08
C VAL A 97 -8.81 -3.29 13.23
N LEU A 98 -9.70 -3.71 12.33
CA LEU A 98 -11.13 -3.41 12.43
C LEU A 98 -11.81 -4.06 13.65
N CYS A 99 -11.34 -5.21 14.11
CA CYS A 99 -11.90 -5.92 15.26
C CYS A 99 -11.28 -5.50 16.61
N GLU A 100 -10.01 -5.07 16.61
CA GLU A 100 -9.25 -4.79 17.84
C GLU A 100 -9.19 -3.29 18.19
N GLU A 101 -9.32 -2.38 17.23
CA GLU A 101 -9.20 -0.94 17.48
C GLU A 101 -10.58 -0.28 17.64
N ASP A 102 -10.93 0.10 18.87
CA ASP A 102 -12.19 0.79 19.19
C ASP A 102 -12.34 2.13 18.45
N ASP A 103 -11.22 2.82 18.15
CA ASP A 103 -11.19 4.11 17.47
C ASP A 103 -10.85 4.01 15.97
N PHE A 104 -11.12 2.86 15.36
CA PHE A 104 -10.93 2.65 13.93
C PHE A 104 -11.64 3.72 13.09
N GLY A 105 -10.89 4.39 12.21
CA GLY A 105 -11.38 5.41 11.29
C GLY A 105 -11.63 4.84 9.89
N LYS A 106 -10.73 5.17 8.96
CA LYS A 106 -10.82 4.77 7.55
C LYS A 106 -9.53 4.14 7.02
N VAL A 107 -9.69 3.34 5.97
CA VAL A 107 -8.61 2.64 5.26
C VAL A 107 -8.16 3.40 4.02
N VAL A 108 -6.84 3.51 3.85
CA VAL A 108 -6.18 3.80 2.56
C VAL A 108 -5.43 2.55 2.11
N LEU A 109 -5.72 2.08 0.90
CA LEU A 109 -5.03 0.94 0.29
C LEU A 109 -4.12 1.42 -0.83
N ILE A 110 -2.86 1.00 -0.85
CA ILE A 110 -1.95 1.21 -1.98
C ILE A 110 -1.75 -0.13 -2.69
N SER A 111 -2.52 -0.33 -3.75
CA SER A 111 -2.36 -1.44 -4.69
C SER A 111 -3.19 -1.15 -5.96
N GLY A 112 -2.80 -1.77 -7.07
CA GLY A 112 -3.59 -1.86 -8.30
C GLY A 112 -4.27 -3.22 -8.47
N ASP A 113 -4.02 -4.19 -7.58
CA ASP A 113 -4.54 -5.55 -7.70
C ASP A 113 -6.05 -5.60 -7.52
N GLY A 114 -6.75 -6.35 -8.39
CA GLY A 114 -8.19 -6.53 -8.36
C GLY A 114 -8.68 -7.44 -7.23
N ASP A 115 -7.82 -8.27 -6.65
CA ASP A 115 -8.21 -9.24 -5.62
C ASP A 115 -8.71 -8.55 -4.34
N TYR A 116 -8.31 -7.29 -4.10
CA TYR A 116 -8.82 -6.48 -2.99
C TYR A 116 -10.23 -5.91 -3.22
N LYS A 117 -10.83 -6.02 -4.42
CA LYS A 117 -12.10 -5.35 -4.76
C LYS A 117 -13.22 -5.66 -3.78
N ARG A 118 -13.35 -6.93 -3.36
CA ARG A 118 -14.38 -7.35 -2.39
C ARG A 118 -14.22 -6.67 -1.04
N MET A 119 -12.99 -6.57 -0.55
CA MET A 119 -12.68 -5.85 0.70
C MET A 119 -12.97 -4.35 0.55
N VAL A 120 -12.54 -3.75 -0.57
CA VAL A 120 -12.78 -2.33 -0.86
C VAL A 120 -14.28 -2.01 -0.89
N ASP A 121 -15.09 -2.78 -1.62
CA ASP A 121 -16.54 -2.58 -1.69
C ASP A 121 -17.22 -2.72 -0.33
N TYR A 122 -16.81 -3.71 0.45
CA TYR A 122 -17.32 -3.90 1.80
C TYR A 122 -17.01 -2.69 2.67
N LEU A 123 -15.76 -2.22 2.70
CA LEU A 123 -15.35 -1.06 3.49
C LEU A 123 -16.05 0.24 3.03
N ILE A 124 -16.29 0.41 1.72
CA ILE A 124 -17.09 1.52 1.20
C ILE A 124 -18.52 1.44 1.74
N SER A 125 -19.15 0.28 1.67
CA SER A 125 -20.53 0.09 2.17
C SER A 125 -20.67 0.37 3.67
N LYS A 126 -19.59 0.22 4.44
CA LYS A 126 -19.52 0.52 5.87
C LYS A 126 -19.07 1.95 6.20
N GLY A 127 -18.80 2.78 5.20
CA GLY A 127 -18.25 4.13 5.39
C GLY A 127 -16.82 4.15 5.96
N ARG A 128 -16.12 3.01 5.90
CA ARG A 128 -14.79 2.76 6.47
C ARG A 128 -13.66 2.83 5.44
N PHE A 129 -13.95 3.09 4.17
CA PHE A 129 -12.93 3.28 3.13
C PHE A 129 -12.68 4.75 2.86
N SER A 130 -11.40 5.13 2.76
CA SER A 130 -11.00 6.50 2.38
C SER A 130 -10.54 6.59 0.93
N LYS A 131 -9.56 5.78 0.52
CA LYS A 131 -8.95 5.91 -0.81
C LYS A 131 -8.17 4.67 -1.23
N LEU A 132 -8.32 4.28 -2.48
CA LEU A 132 -7.43 3.37 -3.22
C LEU A 132 -6.40 4.20 -3.99
N LEU A 133 -5.12 4.03 -3.69
CA LEU A 133 -4.02 4.68 -4.40
C LEU A 133 -3.38 3.68 -5.34
N ILE A 134 -3.74 3.77 -6.62
CA ILE A 134 -3.25 2.86 -7.65
C ILE A 134 -1.85 3.32 -8.07
N PRO A 135 -0.81 2.48 -7.96
CA PRO A 135 0.58 2.86 -8.29
C PRO A 135 0.76 3.38 -9.71
N CYS A 136 0.12 2.74 -10.69
CA CYS A 136 0.19 3.12 -12.09
C CYS A 136 -1.13 2.87 -12.83
N LYS A 137 -1.57 3.85 -13.63
CA LYS A 137 -2.86 3.78 -14.36
C LYS A 137 -2.97 2.56 -15.29
N LYS A 138 -1.86 2.11 -15.87
CA LYS A 138 -1.79 0.97 -16.79
C LYS A 138 -1.99 -0.38 -16.10
N PHE A 139 -1.57 -0.49 -14.84
CA PHE A 139 -1.55 -1.74 -14.07
C PHE A 139 -2.68 -1.84 -13.04
N GLY A 140 -3.53 -0.82 -12.93
CA GLY A 140 -4.73 -0.88 -12.10
C GLY A 140 -5.78 -1.81 -12.72
N SER A 141 -6.35 -2.70 -11.91
CA SER A 141 -7.45 -3.57 -12.32
C SER A 141 -8.63 -2.76 -12.88
N SER A 142 -9.19 -3.23 -13.99
CA SER A 142 -10.36 -2.64 -14.62
C SER A 142 -11.59 -2.64 -13.71
N LEU A 143 -11.62 -3.53 -12.70
CA LEU A 143 -12.68 -3.60 -11.68
C LEU A 143 -12.86 -2.28 -10.93
N TYR A 144 -11.79 -1.48 -10.81
CA TYR A 144 -11.85 -0.19 -10.10
C TYR A 144 -12.46 0.94 -10.93
N ARG A 145 -12.72 0.74 -12.23
CA ARG A 145 -13.40 1.74 -13.06
C ARG A 145 -14.86 1.97 -12.65
N ALA A 146 -15.46 0.97 -12.00
CA ALA A 146 -16.81 1.08 -11.45
C ALA A 146 -16.85 1.84 -10.11
N LEU A 147 -15.70 2.13 -9.49
CA LEU A 147 -15.65 2.94 -8.28
C LEU A 147 -15.81 4.42 -8.63
N GLY A 148 -16.52 5.16 -7.79
CA GLY A 148 -16.55 6.62 -7.86
C GLY A 148 -15.15 7.22 -7.72
N SER A 149 -14.89 8.33 -8.40
CA SER A 149 -13.59 9.04 -8.38
C SER A 149 -13.18 9.51 -6.97
N GLU A 150 -14.14 9.63 -6.05
CA GLU A 150 -13.92 9.89 -4.64
C GLU A 150 -13.24 8.73 -3.91
N TYR A 151 -13.22 7.52 -4.46
CA TYR A 151 -12.63 6.33 -3.82
C TYR A 151 -11.29 5.89 -4.40
N PHE A 152 -10.85 6.40 -5.55
CA PHE A 152 -9.51 6.07 -6.06
C PHE A 152 -8.72 7.30 -6.53
N ASP A 153 -7.42 7.13 -6.67
CA ASP A 153 -6.49 8.11 -7.23
C ASP A 153 -5.25 7.37 -7.77
N TYR A 154 -4.48 7.99 -8.65
CA TYR A 154 -3.26 7.41 -9.22
C TYR A 154 -2.02 8.05 -8.59
N ILE A 155 -1.02 7.24 -8.27
CA ILE A 155 0.26 7.71 -7.72
C ILE A 155 1.21 8.19 -8.83
N ASP A 156 1.12 7.64 -10.04
CA ASP A 156 1.98 7.98 -11.17
C ASP A 156 1.62 9.30 -11.87
N ARG A 157 0.59 10.02 -11.45
CA ARG A 157 0.26 11.32 -12.03
C ARG A 157 1.36 12.37 -11.75
N PRO A 158 1.57 13.35 -12.66
CA PRO A 158 2.74 14.25 -12.58
C PRO A 158 2.89 15.02 -11.26
N ASP A 159 1.80 15.51 -10.66
CA ASP A 159 1.85 16.22 -9.37
C ASP A 159 2.20 15.29 -8.21
N MET A 160 1.74 14.04 -8.25
CA MET A 160 2.08 13.03 -7.25
C MET A 160 3.55 12.63 -7.36
N ARG A 161 4.05 12.36 -8.57
CA ARG A 161 5.48 12.10 -8.81
C ARG A 161 6.35 13.24 -8.27
N ARG A 162 5.95 14.51 -8.43
CA ARG A 162 6.68 15.65 -7.83
C ARG A 162 6.67 15.63 -6.30
N LYS A 163 5.56 15.20 -5.68
CA LYS A 163 5.36 15.19 -4.22
C LYS A 163 6.08 14.04 -3.52
N ILE A 164 6.11 12.85 -4.12
CA ILE A 164 6.59 11.63 -3.46
C ILE A 164 7.67 10.87 -4.24
N GLY A 165 8.10 11.37 -5.40
CA GLY A 165 9.21 10.80 -6.14
C GLY A 165 10.57 11.20 -5.56
N MET A 166 11.56 10.32 -5.75
CA MET A 166 12.96 10.64 -5.52
C MET A 166 13.35 11.87 -6.34
N ARG A 167 14.08 12.79 -5.73
CA ARG A 167 14.71 13.90 -6.44
C ARG A 167 16.10 13.45 -6.90
N PRO A 168 16.59 13.93 -8.06
CA PRO A 168 18.00 13.77 -8.41
C PRO A 168 18.83 14.29 -7.24
N LYS A 169 19.84 13.52 -6.80
CA LYS A 169 20.87 14.05 -5.92
C LYS A 169 21.56 15.18 -6.69
N LYS A 170 21.54 16.39 -6.14
CA LYS A 170 22.36 17.50 -6.63
C LYS A 170 23.83 17.17 -6.43
#